data_AF-A0ABD1PIQ2-F1
#
_entry.id   AF-A0ABD1PIQ2-F1
#
_cell.length_a   1.000
_cell.length_b   1.000
_cell.length_c   1.000
_cell.angle_alpha   90.00
_cell.angle_beta   90.00
_cell.angle_gamma   90.00
#
_symmetry.space_group_name_H-M   'P 1'
#
loop_
_entity.id
_entity.type
_entity.pdbx_description
1 polymer ?
#
loop_
_entity_poly.entity_id
_entity_poly.type
_entity_poly.pdbx_seq_one_letter_code
_entity_poly.pdbx_strand_id
1 'polypeptide(L)'
;MADESNKATLLSANCPFTRLPDHVLIEIFIRVPISEWGQVSCVQRHWANLFREECLWHAALVRSFPLAGQAKRWPGPIPRGLSKRRFAAFYVCKYIFSLDDEMDEIVGHTYLFLKEQLEISTMPLPSGVLHGTIIDQFIACGKSLDKAHELASLIWLAVIENLEENQETCLLLKRLAFEGDVFLSYPYSRSYKVQWRVFERLFTDFRDCFNQSDYYDLLALAKHKFQPIPSAWLGY
;
A
#
# COMPACT_ATOMS: atom_id res chain seq x y z
N MET A 1 -38.75 19.13 -11.13
CA MET A 1 -37.39 19.26 -10.57
C MET A 1 -37.32 19.89 -9.17
N ALA A 2 -38.34 20.64 -8.70
CA ALA A 2 -38.33 21.21 -7.34
C ALA A 2 -38.73 20.22 -6.20
N ASP A 3 -39.40 19.12 -6.55
CA ASP A 3 -40.06 18.23 -5.58
C ASP A 3 -39.11 17.19 -4.95
N GLU A 4 -38.07 16.76 -5.66
CA GLU A 4 -37.03 15.87 -5.11
C GLU A 4 -36.06 16.59 -4.15
N SER A 5 -35.77 17.87 -4.41
CA SER A 5 -34.96 18.72 -3.53
C SER A 5 -35.62 18.92 -2.16
N ASN A 6 -36.95 19.10 -2.15
CA ASN A 6 -37.72 19.21 -0.92
C ASN A 6 -37.83 17.88 -0.17
N LYS A 7 -37.94 16.73 -0.87
CA LYS A 7 -37.89 15.40 -0.24
C LYS A 7 -36.55 15.08 0.42
N ALA A 8 -35.42 15.39 -0.25
CA ALA A 8 -34.09 15.20 0.33
C ALA A 8 -33.87 16.08 1.57
N THR A 9 -34.41 17.30 1.55
CA THR A 9 -34.34 18.25 2.67
C THR A 9 -35.23 17.81 3.86
N LEU A 10 -36.41 17.24 3.59
CA LEU A 10 -37.32 16.68 4.60
C LEU A 10 -36.80 15.36 5.21
N LEU A 11 -36.09 14.53 4.45
CA LEU A 11 -35.42 13.32 4.95
C LEU A 11 -34.20 13.68 5.82
N SER A 12 -33.45 14.70 5.42
CA SER A 12 -32.34 15.31 6.19
C SER A 12 -32.81 15.83 7.57
N ALA A 13 -33.99 16.48 7.62
CA ALA A 13 -34.54 17.04 8.86
C ALA A 13 -34.98 15.99 9.91
N ASN A 14 -35.17 14.73 9.50
CA ASN A 14 -35.67 13.64 10.35
C ASN A 14 -34.61 12.62 10.76
N CYS A 15 -33.36 12.75 10.31
CA CYS A 15 -32.30 11.86 10.75
C CYS A 15 -31.83 12.25 12.17
N PRO A 16 -32.06 11.42 13.21
CA PRO A 16 -31.74 11.77 14.60
C PRO A 16 -30.23 12.00 14.80
N PHE A 17 -29.39 11.39 13.96
CA PHE A 17 -27.94 11.55 13.98
C PHE A 17 -27.49 12.97 13.59
N THR A 18 -28.28 13.74 12.83
CA THR A 18 -27.90 15.11 12.44
C THR A 18 -27.86 16.10 13.60
N ARG A 19 -28.50 15.74 14.72
CA ARG A 19 -28.56 16.56 15.94
C ARG A 19 -27.48 16.20 16.95
N LEU A 20 -26.71 15.14 16.69
CA LEU A 20 -25.67 14.70 17.60
C LEU A 20 -24.43 15.59 17.46
N PRO A 21 -23.73 15.89 18.57
CA PRO A 21 -22.42 16.54 18.52
C PRO A 21 -21.39 15.71 17.76
N ASP A 22 -20.44 16.37 17.11
CA ASP A 22 -19.41 15.73 16.26
C ASP A 22 -18.60 14.65 17.00
N HIS A 23 -18.23 14.90 18.25
CA HIS A 23 -17.48 13.91 19.05
C HIS A 23 -18.29 12.62 19.30
N VAL A 24 -19.61 12.72 19.43
CA VAL A 24 -20.51 11.55 19.57
C VAL A 24 -20.63 10.83 18.23
N LEU A 25 -20.78 11.57 17.13
CA LEU A 25 -20.81 11.00 15.78
C LEU A 25 -19.52 10.25 15.45
N ILE A 26 -18.36 10.85 15.74
CA ILE A 26 -17.05 10.21 15.58
C ILE A 26 -17.00 8.90 16.39
N GLU A 27 -17.40 8.93 17.66
CA GLU A 27 -17.36 7.75 18.53
C GLU A 27 -18.33 6.64 18.08
N ILE A 28 -19.41 7.00 17.36
CA ILE A 28 -20.28 6.04 16.68
C ILE A 28 -19.58 5.48 15.43
N PHE A 29 -19.06 6.35 14.56
CA PHE A 29 -18.44 5.95 13.29
C PHE A 29 -17.22 5.04 13.48
N ILE A 30 -16.36 5.33 14.45
CA ILE A 30 -15.16 4.51 14.69
C ILE A 30 -15.46 3.12 15.26
N ARG A 31 -16.72 2.83 15.62
CA ARG A 31 -17.18 1.50 16.03
C ARG A 31 -17.78 0.70 14.89
N VAL A 32 -18.12 1.34 13.78
CA VAL A 32 -18.57 0.68 12.56
C VAL A 32 -17.37 -0.03 11.92
N PRO A 33 -17.53 -1.22 11.30
CA PRO A 33 -16.46 -1.85 10.54
C PRO A 33 -15.88 -0.92 9.47
N ILE A 34 -14.55 -0.91 9.33
CA ILE A 34 -13.86 0.00 8.38
C ILE A 34 -14.31 -0.18 6.93
N SER A 35 -14.70 -1.39 6.54
CA SER A 35 -15.24 -1.71 5.21
C SER A 35 -16.48 -0.87 4.86
N GLU A 36 -17.22 -0.39 5.86
CA GLU A 36 -18.44 0.39 5.67
C GLU A 36 -18.18 1.91 5.73
N TRP A 37 -16.98 2.35 6.15
CA TRP A 37 -16.70 3.78 6.34
C TRP A 37 -16.84 4.61 5.07
N GLY A 38 -16.51 4.02 3.92
CA GLY A 38 -16.76 4.66 2.61
C GLY A 38 -18.24 4.98 2.43
N GLN A 39 -19.13 4.00 2.71
CA GLN A 39 -20.57 4.18 2.60
C GLN A 39 -21.10 5.18 3.63
N VAL A 40 -20.66 5.08 4.88
CA VAL A 40 -21.04 6.03 5.95
C VAL A 40 -20.65 7.46 5.56
N SER A 41 -19.43 7.66 5.04
CA SER A 41 -18.96 9.00 4.63
C SER A 41 -19.82 9.61 3.51
N CYS A 42 -20.48 8.79 2.69
CA CYS A 42 -21.32 9.23 1.57
C CYS A 42 -22.76 9.58 1.96
N VAL A 43 -23.21 9.26 3.18
CA VAL A 43 -24.60 9.49 3.61
C VAL A 43 -24.93 10.98 3.66
N GLN A 44 -24.00 11.82 4.12
CA GLN A 44 -24.21 13.25 4.25
C GLN A 44 -22.89 14.02 4.14
N ARG A 45 -22.94 15.23 3.58
CA ARG A 45 -21.79 16.13 3.46
C ARG A 45 -21.08 16.40 4.79
N HIS A 46 -21.84 16.58 5.87
CA HIS A 46 -21.27 16.78 7.22
C HIS A 46 -20.42 15.59 7.64
N TRP A 47 -20.90 14.36 7.41
CA TRP A 47 -20.18 13.15 7.77
C TRP A 47 -18.93 12.99 6.89
N ALA A 48 -19.04 13.24 5.58
CA ALA A 48 -17.90 13.28 4.68
C ALA A 48 -16.79 14.23 5.18
N ASN A 49 -17.16 15.39 5.72
CA ASN A 49 -16.20 16.32 6.31
C ASN A 49 -15.52 15.72 7.54
N LEU A 50 -16.28 15.11 8.47
CA LEU A 50 -15.71 14.44 9.65
C LEU A 50 -14.68 13.36 9.26
N PHE A 51 -14.90 12.59 8.20
CA PHE A 51 -13.94 11.59 7.69
C PHE A 51 -12.67 12.20 7.06
N ARG A 52 -12.61 13.52 6.85
CA ARG A 52 -11.41 14.24 6.40
C ARG A 52 -10.63 14.85 7.56
N GLU A 53 -11.27 15.01 8.72
CA GLU A 53 -10.68 15.67 9.89
C GLU A 53 -9.73 14.75 10.66
N GLU A 54 -8.68 15.35 11.22
CA GLU A 54 -7.66 14.63 11.99
C GLU A 54 -8.24 14.01 13.28
N CYS A 55 -9.24 14.64 13.89
CA CYS A 55 -9.84 14.17 15.14
C CYS A 55 -10.49 12.79 15.02
N LEU A 56 -11.16 12.49 13.89
CA LEU A 56 -11.76 11.19 13.64
C LEU A 56 -10.70 10.11 13.52
N TRP A 57 -9.66 10.36 12.70
CA TRP A 57 -8.59 9.39 12.49
C TRP A 57 -7.72 9.21 13.72
N HIS A 58 -7.54 10.26 14.52
CA HIS A 58 -6.85 10.17 15.80
C HIS A 58 -7.64 9.29 16.79
N ALA A 59 -8.94 9.52 16.93
CA ALA A 59 -9.80 8.70 17.78
C ALA A 59 -9.81 7.23 17.32
N ALA A 60 -9.91 6.99 16.01
CA ALA A 60 -9.82 5.66 15.41
C ALA A 60 -8.50 4.96 15.71
N LEU A 61 -7.38 5.69 15.59
CA LEU A 61 -6.03 5.19 15.84
C LEU A 61 -5.86 4.79 17.31
N VAL A 62 -6.21 5.66 18.25
CA VAL A 62 -6.09 5.36 19.69
C VAL A 62 -6.98 4.18 20.08
N ARG A 63 -8.18 4.09 19.51
CA ARG A 63 -9.10 2.98 19.76
C ARG A 63 -8.57 1.64 19.24
N SER A 64 -8.09 1.63 18.00
CA SER A 64 -7.72 0.39 17.30
C SER A 64 -6.31 -0.09 17.65
N PHE A 65 -5.42 0.86 17.98
CA PHE A 65 -4.02 0.64 18.28
C PHE A 65 -3.60 1.49 19.49
N PRO A 66 -4.00 1.12 20.73
CA PRO A 66 -3.74 1.93 21.92
C PRO A 66 -2.25 2.21 22.18
N LEU A 67 -1.36 1.30 21.75
CA LEU A 67 0.08 1.44 21.88
C LEU A 67 0.71 2.35 20.81
N ALA A 68 -0.05 2.83 19.82
CA ALA A 68 0.43 3.72 18.77
C ALA A 68 1.01 5.04 19.31
N GLY A 69 0.61 5.47 20.52
CA GLY A 69 1.17 6.65 21.19
C GLY A 69 2.59 6.46 21.72
N GLN A 70 3.04 5.21 21.90
CA GLN A 70 4.34 4.87 22.49
C GLN A 70 5.46 4.75 21.45
N ALA A 71 5.10 4.60 20.17
CA ALA A 71 6.08 4.51 19.09
C ALA A 71 6.87 5.82 18.96
N LYS A 72 8.19 5.73 19.14
CA LYS A 72 9.15 6.83 18.97
C LYS A 72 9.09 7.35 17.53
N ARG A 73 9.33 8.64 17.34
CA ARG A 73 9.62 9.17 16.00
C ARG A 73 10.89 8.49 15.50
N TRP A 74 10.83 7.91 14.31
CA TRP A 74 11.99 7.33 13.66
C TRP A 74 12.69 8.36 12.75
N PRO A 75 14.02 8.26 12.58
CA PRO A 75 14.75 9.04 11.60
C PRO A 75 14.54 8.46 10.18
N GLY A 76 14.99 9.18 9.15
CA GLY A 76 15.03 8.68 7.78
C GLY A 76 14.06 9.38 6.82
N PRO A 77 14.09 8.99 5.53
CA PRO A 77 13.37 9.67 4.46
C PRO A 77 11.85 9.43 4.47
N ILE A 78 11.34 8.37 5.12
CA ILE A 78 9.92 8.02 5.13
C ILE A 78 9.24 8.61 6.38
N PRO A 79 8.41 9.65 6.24
CA PRO A 79 7.80 10.30 7.38
C PRO A 79 6.59 9.53 7.91
N ARG A 80 6.33 9.72 9.22
CA ARG A 80 5.19 9.16 9.95
C ARG A 80 3.83 9.72 9.51
N GLY A 81 3.78 10.96 9.03
CA GLY A 81 2.52 11.61 8.64
C GLY A 81 1.53 11.82 9.79
N LEU A 82 0.28 12.13 9.43
CA LEU A 82 -0.84 12.40 10.34
C LEU A 82 -1.64 11.13 10.68
N SER A 83 -2.62 11.23 11.59
CA SER A 83 -3.33 10.08 12.15
C SER A 83 -3.97 9.19 11.09
N LYS A 84 -4.48 9.74 9.99
CA LYS A 84 -5.01 8.93 8.88
C LYS A 84 -3.95 8.02 8.25
N ARG A 85 -2.76 8.56 7.95
CA ARG A 85 -1.65 7.79 7.38
C ARG A 85 -1.15 6.74 8.37
N ARG A 86 -1.03 7.12 9.64
CA ARG A 86 -0.61 6.22 10.73
C ARG A 86 -1.60 5.08 10.91
N PHE A 87 -2.90 5.38 10.92
CA PHE A 87 -3.96 4.40 10.98
C PHE A 87 -3.84 3.40 9.83
N ALA A 88 -3.67 3.89 8.60
CA ALA A 88 -3.49 3.03 7.43
C ALA A 88 -2.23 2.15 7.55
N ALA A 89 -1.11 2.70 8.04
CA ALA A 89 0.13 1.95 8.24
C ALA A 89 -0.05 0.81 9.24
N PHE A 90 -0.66 1.08 10.41
CA PHE A 90 -0.96 0.04 11.38
C PHE A 90 -1.94 -1.00 10.86
N TYR A 91 -2.95 -0.57 10.11
CA TYR A 91 -3.90 -1.48 9.47
C TYR A 91 -3.19 -2.44 8.51
N VAL A 92 -2.33 -1.92 7.63
CA VAL A 92 -1.49 -2.72 6.73
C VAL A 92 -0.66 -3.72 7.54
N CYS A 93 0.05 -3.29 8.58
CA CYS A 93 0.89 -4.22 9.35
C CYS A 93 0.11 -5.35 10.00
N LYS A 94 -1.03 -5.02 10.60
CA LYS A 94 -1.88 -6.00 11.27
C LYS A 94 -2.45 -7.04 10.29
N TYR A 95 -2.90 -6.61 9.12
CA TYR A 95 -3.68 -7.47 8.22
C TYR A 95 -2.88 -8.05 7.05
N ILE A 96 -1.77 -7.42 6.65
CA ILE A 96 -0.92 -7.90 5.55
C ILE A 96 0.31 -8.63 6.08
N PHE A 97 0.98 -8.09 7.10
CA PHE A 97 2.25 -8.66 7.59
C PHE A 97 2.10 -9.56 8.81
N SER A 98 0.96 -9.52 9.52
CA SER A 98 0.70 -10.30 10.75
C SER A 98 1.86 -10.23 11.77
N LEU A 99 2.47 -9.04 11.90
CA LEU A 99 3.55 -8.80 12.86
C LEU A 99 2.95 -8.49 14.23
N ASP A 100 3.51 -9.09 15.28
CA ASP A 100 3.06 -8.97 16.69
C ASP A 100 4.02 -8.11 17.54
N ASP A 101 4.94 -7.34 16.94
CA ASP A 101 6.08 -6.71 17.63
C ASP A 101 6.18 -5.19 17.39
N GLU A 102 6.95 -4.48 18.23
CA GLU A 102 7.15 -3.00 18.28
C GLU A 102 7.66 -2.34 16.97
N MET A 103 7.80 -3.10 15.88
CA MET A 103 8.25 -2.68 14.55
C MET A 103 7.13 -2.29 13.59
N ASP A 104 5.88 -2.32 14.03
CA ASP A 104 4.70 -2.24 13.18
C ASP A 104 4.58 -0.95 12.38
N GLU A 105 4.71 0.22 13.01
CA GLU A 105 4.28 1.43 12.32
C GLU A 105 5.17 1.73 11.09
N ILE A 106 6.49 1.55 11.22
CA ILE A 106 7.43 1.84 10.13
C ILE A 106 7.24 0.90 8.94
N VAL A 107 7.04 -0.40 9.17
CA VAL A 107 6.82 -1.37 8.08
C VAL A 107 5.61 -0.98 7.25
N GLY A 108 4.53 -0.55 7.91
CA GLY A 108 3.29 -0.13 7.26
C GLY A 108 3.48 1.17 6.48
N HIS A 109 4.24 2.12 7.04
CA HIS A 109 4.58 3.35 6.32
C HIS A 109 5.46 3.10 5.10
N THR A 110 6.40 2.17 5.20
CA THR A 110 7.27 1.77 4.09
C THR A 110 6.47 1.06 2.99
N TYR A 111 5.52 0.21 3.34
CA TYR A 111 4.57 -0.38 2.40
C TYR A 111 3.75 0.70 1.67
N LEU A 112 3.13 1.61 2.41
CA LEU A 112 2.32 2.69 1.82
C LEU A 112 3.18 3.58 0.92
N PHE A 113 4.38 3.95 1.36
CA PHE A 113 5.33 4.72 0.57
C PHE A 113 5.66 4.01 -0.74
N LEU A 114 6.04 2.73 -0.70
CA LEU A 114 6.40 1.99 -1.90
C LEU A 114 5.20 1.91 -2.85
N LYS A 115 4.02 1.54 -2.34
CA LYS A 115 2.79 1.46 -3.13
C LYS A 115 2.45 2.80 -3.81
N GLU A 116 2.49 3.90 -3.06
CA GLU A 116 2.28 5.26 -3.58
C GLU A 116 3.28 5.63 -4.68
N GLN A 117 4.56 5.30 -4.51
CA GLN A 117 5.59 5.60 -5.51
C GLN A 117 5.42 4.80 -6.81
N LEU A 118 4.85 3.59 -6.73
CA LEU A 118 4.60 2.75 -7.88
C LEU A 118 3.29 3.12 -8.61
N GLU A 119 2.25 3.57 -7.88
CA GLU A 119 0.92 3.89 -8.43
C GLU A 119 0.75 5.34 -8.90
N ILE A 120 1.36 6.33 -8.21
CA ILE A 120 1.04 7.75 -8.45
C ILE A 120 1.92 8.38 -9.53
N SER A 121 3.14 7.87 -9.74
CA SER A 121 4.11 8.60 -10.53
C SER A 121 3.96 8.38 -12.03
N THR A 122 3.80 9.47 -12.79
CA THR A 122 3.90 9.48 -14.26
C THR A 122 5.32 9.17 -14.75
N MET A 123 6.33 9.34 -13.88
CA MET A 123 7.73 8.94 -14.05
C MET A 123 8.27 8.42 -12.71
N PRO A 124 7.93 7.18 -12.32
CA PRO A 124 8.33 6.63 -11.03
C PRO A 124 9.84 6.53 -10.92
N LEU A 125 10.34 6.76 -9.70
CA LEU A 125 11.75 6.55 -9.38
C LEU A 125 12.16 5.12 -9.81
N PRO A 126 13.40 4.94 -10.30
CA PRO A 126 13.91 3.62 -10.60
C PRO A 126 13.76 2.71 -9.37
N SER A 127 13.35 1.46 -9.59
CA SER A 127 13.07 0.53 -8.49
C SER A 127 14.27 0.30 -7.57
N GLY A 128 15.50 0.41 -8.10
CA GLY A 128 16.72 0.39 -7.31
C GLY A 128 16.83 1.54 -6.29
N VAL A 129 16.41 2.76 -6.67
CA VAL A 129 16.40 3.92 -5.77
C VAL A 129 15.34 3.74 -4.69
N LEU A 130 14.15 3.26 -5.07
CA LEU A 130 13.09 2.94 -4.11
C LEU A 130 13.55 1.86 -3.12
N HIS A 131 14.15 0.78 -3.61
CA HIS A 131 14.68 -0.27 -2.76
C HIS A 131 15.77 0.26 -1.81
N GLY A 132 16.73 1.03 -2.30
CA GLY A 132 17.76 1.63 -1.45
C GLY A 132 17.20 2.58 -0.39
N THR A 133 16.19 3.38 -0.74
CA THR A 133 15.48 4.24 0.23
C THR A 133 14.86 3.44 1.36
N ILE A 134 14.25 2.28 1.04
CA ILE A 134 13.66 1.38 2.03
C ILE A 134 14.73 0.76 2.93
N ILE A 135 15.85 0.32 2.35
CA ILE A 135 16.99 -0.23 3.09
C ILE A 135 17.54 0.81 4.08
N ASP A 136 17.84 2.01 3.58
CA ASP A 136 18.40 3.11 4.38
C ASP A 136 17.44 3.53 5.50
N GLN A 137 16.12 3.50 5.23
CA GLN A 137 15.10 3.76 6.24
C GLN A 137 15.18 2.76 7.41
N PHE A 138 15.31 1.46 7.15
CA PHE A 138 15.41 0.46 8.21
C PHE A 138 16.74 0.50 8.95
N ILE A 139 17.84 0.77 8.24
CA ILE A 139 19.16 0.97 8.87
C ILE A 139 19.13 2.18 9.80
N ALA A 140 18.54 3.31 9.36
CA ALA A 140 18.37 4.50 10.20
C ALA A 140 17.52 4.21 11.45
N CYS A 141 16.58 3.27 11.36
CA CYS A 141 15.80 2.77 12.50
C CYS A 141 16.56 1.75 13.38
N GLY A 142 17.86 1.55 13.16
CA GLY A 142 18.72 0.68 13.95
C GLY A 142 18.67 -0.80 13.58
N LYS A 143 18.14 -1.16 12.40
CA LYS A 143 18.17 -2.55 11.92
C LYS A 143 19.50 -2.90 11.30
N SER A 144 19.89 -4.17 11.45
CA SER A 144 21.04 -4.73 10.72
C SER A 144 20.77 -4.72 9.20
N LEU A 145 21.84 -4.77 8.41
CA LEU A 145 21.75 -4.86 6.95
C LEU A 145 20.86 -6.03 6.51
N ASP A 146 21.06 -7.20 7.13
CA ASP A 146 20.29 -8.41 6.80
C ASP A 146 18.81 -8.25 7.13
N LYS A 147 18.50 -7.65 8.29
CA LYS A 147 17.10 -7.44 8.67
C LYS A 147 16.43 -6.38 7.81
N ALA A 148 17.15 -5.32 7.45
CA ALA A 148 16.66 -4.29 6.53
C ALA A 148 16.35 -4.90 5.15
N HIS A 149 17.24 -5.75 4.62
CA HIS A 149 17.03 -6.44 3.35
C HIS A 149 15.85 -7.42 3.38
N GLU A 150 15.71 -8.19 4.47
CA GLU A 150 14.58 -9.10 4.66
C GLU A 150 13.25 -8.33 4.70
N LEU A 151 13.16 -7.27 5.52
CA LEU A 151 11.96 -6.44 5.61
C LEU A 151 11.64 -5.75 4.29
N ALA A 152 12.65 -5.20 3.60
CA ALA A 152 12.46 -4.62 2.27
C ALA A 152 11.90 -5.64 1.28
N SER A 153 12.42 -6.88 1.29
CA SER A 153 11.94 -7.95 0.43
C SER A 153 10.49 -8.33 0.73
N LEU A 154 10.12 -8.46 2.01
CA LEU A 154 8.75 -8.73 2.43
C LEU A 154 7.80 -7.63 1.95
N ILE A 155 8.20 -6.36 2.10
CA ILE A 155 7.38 -5.23 1.68
C ILE A 155 7.19 -5.19 0.17
N TRP A 156 8.25 -5.42 -0.60
CA TRP A 156 8.17 -5.51 -2.05
C TRP A 156 7.20 -6.61 -2.50
N LEU A 157 7.29 -7.80 -1.91
CA LEU A 157 6.37 -8.90 -2.21
C LEU A 157 4.93 -8.51 -1.91
N ALA A 158 4.67 -8.00 -0.70
CA ALA A 158 3.35 -7.58 -0.29
C ALA A 158 2.78 -6.49 -1.21
N VAL A 159 3.58 -5.49 -1.60
CA VAL A 159 3.12 -4.44 -2.53
C VAL A 159 2.78 -5.05 -3.88
N ILE A 160 3.66 -5.86 -4.47
CA ILE A 160 3.43 -6.48 -5.79
C ILE A 160 2.16 -7.35 -5.78
N GLU A 161 1.91 -8.09 -4.71
CA GLU A 161 0.71 -8.92 -4.54
C GLU A 161 -0.59 -8.09 -4.43
N ASN A 162 -0.50 -6.86 -3.94
CA ASN A 162 -1.66 -5.99 -3.67
C ASN A 162 -1.79 -4.79 -4.63
N LEU A 163 -1.08 -4.83 -5.77
CA LEU A 163 -1.31 -3.94 -6.91
C LEU A 163 -2.61 -4.33 -7.63
N GLU A 164 -3.36 -3.33 -8.10
CA GLU A 164 -4.60 -3.53 -8.85
C GLU A 164 -4.36 -4.25 -10.18
N GLU A 165 -5.31 -5.06 -10.62
CA GLU A 165 -5.24 -5.77 -11.90
C GLU A 165 -5.72 -4.87 -13.04
N ASN A 166 -4.87 -3.95 -13.47
CA ASN A 166 -5.15 -3.02 -14.54
C ASN A 166 -3.96 -2.88 -15.51
N GLN A 167 -4.17 -2.16 -16.61
CA GLN A 167 -3.14 -1.99 -17.65
C GLN A 167 -1.90 -1.24 -17.13
N GLU A 168 -2.08 -0.30 -16.19
CA GLU A 168 -1.00 0.46 -15.58
C GLU A 168 -0.07 -0.45 -14.76
N THR A 169 -0.64 -1.39 -13.99
CA THR A 169 0.12 -2.41 -13.27
C THR A 169 0.90 -3.32 -14.22
N CYS A 170 0.33 -3.72 -15.35
CA CYS A 170 1.06 -4.50 -16.35
C CYS A 170 2.30 -3.75 -16.87
N LEU A 171 2.14 -2.48 -17.24
CA LEU A 171 3.25 -1.63 -17.70
C LEU A 171 4.32 -1.43 -16.61
N LEU A 172 3.88 -1.23 -15.37
CA LEU A 172 4.75 -1.13 -14.21
C LEU A 172 5.58 -2.41 -14.02
N LEU A 173 4.94 -3.58 -14.02
CA LEU A 173 5.63 -4.86 -13.83
C LEU A 173 6.60 -5.15 -14.99
N LYS A 174 6.22 -4.84 -16.24
CA LYS A 174 7.14 -4.90 -17.40
C LYS A 174 8.39 -4.07 -17.11
N ARG A 175 8.21 -2.80 -16.70
CA ARG A 175 9.33 -1.92 -16.37
C ARG A 175 10.21 -2.50 -15.27
N LEU A 176 9.62 -3.02 -14.19
CA LEU A 176 10.37 -3.64 -13.09
C LEU A 176 11.20 -4.86 -13.53
N ALA A 177 10.70 -5.65 -14.49
CA ALA A 177 11.41 -6.79 -15.06
C ALA A 177 12.60 -6.35 -15.93
N PHE A 178 12.45 -5.27 -16.71
CA PHE A 178 13.50 -4.70 -17.55
C PHE A 178 14.54 -3.88 -16.78
N GLU A 179 14.17 -3.26 -15.66
CA GLU A 179 15.02 -2.43 -14.78
C GLU A 179 16.14 -3.21 -14.04
N GLY A 180 16.59 -4.36 -14.56
CA GLY A 180 17.43 -5.33 -13.85
C GLY A 180 18.48 -4.75 -12.89
N ASP A 181 18.67 -5.41 -11.74
CA ASP A 181 19.53 -4.97 -10.63
C ASP A 181 21.05 -5.03 -10.91
N VAL A 182 21.48 -4.84 -12.17
CA VAL A 182 22.79 -5.23 -12.72
C VAL A 182 23.98 -4.52 -12.01
N PHE A 183 23.74 -3.51 -11.18
CA PHE A 183 24.81 -2.72 -10.56
C PHE A 183 24.65 -2.46 -9.05
N LEU A 184 23.71 -3.10 -8.36
CA LEU A 184 23.54 -2.89 -6.92
C LEU A 184 24.13 -4.07 -6.12
N SER A 185 25.10 -3.77 -5.26
CA SER A 185 25.64 -4.74 -4.32
C SER A 185 24.61 -5.05 -3.23
N TYR A 186 24.71 -6.22 -2.60
CA TYR A 186 23.99 -6.47 -1.36
C TYR A 186 24.25 -5.35 -0.35
N PRO A 187 23.24 -4.87 0.41
CA PRO A 187 21.82 -5.28 0.45
C PRO A 187 20.89 -4.53 -0.52
N TYR A 188 21.42 -3.74 -1.45
CA TYR A 188 20.68 -2.84 -2.33
C TYR A 188 20.12 -3.49 -3.60
N SER A 189 20.54 -4.72 -3.93
CA SER A 189 19.87 -5.53 -4.94
C SER A 189 18.58 -6.12 -4.37
N ARG A 190 17.50 -6.18 -5.17
CA ARG A 190 16.26 -6.83 -4.74
C ARG A 190 16.48 -8.34 -4.68
N SER A 191 15.89 -8.97 -3.68
CA SER A 191 16.01 -10.41 -3.53
C SER A 191 15.44 -11.17 -4.74
N TYR A 192 16.00 -12.36 -4.96
CA TYR A 192 15.54 -13.27 -6.01
C TYR A 192 14.02 -13.50 -5.96
N LYS A 193 13.45 -13.62 -4.75
CA LYS A 193 12.01 -13.83 -4.55
C LYS A 193 11.17 -12.66 -5.09
N VAL A 194 11.60 -11.42 -4.85
CA VAL A 194 10.93 -10.22 -5.36
C VAL A 194 10.99 -10.20 -6.88
N GLN A 195 12.18 -10.42 -7.47
CA GLN A 195 12.33 -10.46 -8.91
C GLN A 195 11.47 -11.56 -9.54
N TRP A 196 11.50 -12.77 -8.96
CA TRP A 196 10.69 -13.90 -9.40
C TRP A 196 9.20 -13.55 -9.43
N ARG A 197 8.68 -12.94 -8.35
CA ARG A 197 7.26 -12.61 -8.24
C ARG A 197 6.79 -11.62 -9.31
N VAL A 198 7.65 -10.70 -9.75
CA VAL A 198 7.34 -9.81 -10.89
C VAL A 198 7.09 -10.61 -12.16
N PHE A 199 7.99 -11.54 -12.50
CA PHE A 199 7.84 -12.39 -13.69
C PHE A 199 6.66 -13.35 -13.56
N GLU A 200 6.43 -13.90 -12.37
CA GLU A 200 5.28 -14.75 -12.09
C GLU A 200 3.98 -14.03 -12.40
N ARG A 201 3.74 -12.84 -11.81
CA ARG A 201 2.52 -12.05 -12.10
C ARG A 201 2.40 -11.68 -13.58
N LEU A 202 3.51 -11.32 -14.24
CA LEU A 202 3.49 -11.03 -15.67
C LEU A 202 3.01 -12.24 -16.49
N PHE A 203 3.57 -13.42 -16.26
CA PHE A 203 3.25 -14.62 -17.05
C PHE A 203 1.97 -15.34 -16.63
N THR A 204 1.42 -15.08 -15.44
CA THR A 204 0.14 -15.66 -14.98
C THR A 204 -1.02 -14.71 -15.14
N ASP A 205 -0.93 -13.51 -14.55
CA ASP A 205 -2.07 -12.61 -14.39
C ASP A 205 -2.24 -11.70 -15.61
N PHE A 206 -1.12 -11.31 -16.23
CA PHE A 206 -1.09 -10.35 -17.34
C PHE A 206 -0.67 -10.96 -18.68
N ARG A 207 -0.73 -12.29 -18.80
CA ARG A 207 -0.29 -13.01 -20.01
C ARG A 207 -0.98 -12.51 -21.28
N ASP A 208 -2.26 -12.22 -21.19
CA ASP A 208 -3.06 -11.77 -22.34
C ASP A 208 -2.79 -10.31 -22.73
N CYS A 209 -1.97 -9.59 -21.95
CA CYS A 209 -1.57 -8.21 -22.24
C CYS A 209 -0.32 -8.09 -23.12
N PHE A 210 0.33 -9.21 -23.48
CA PHE A 210 1.51 -9.16 -24.34
C PHE A 210 1.13 -9.20 -25.82
N ASN A 211 2.05 -8.70 -26.65
CA ASN A 211 2.15 -9.15 -28.03
C ASN A 211 3.22 -10.27 -28.08
N GLN A 212 3.33 -10.95 -29.22
CA GLN A 212 4.25 -12.08 -29.34
C GLN A 212 5.72 -11.69 -29.10
N SER A 213 6.18 -10.52 -29.56
CA SER A 213 7.56 -10.06 -29.36
C SER A 213 7.87 -9.75 -27.89
N ASP A 214 7.02 -8.96 -27.24
CA ASP A 214 7.16 -8.56 -25.83
C ASP A 214 7.26 -9.80 -24.93
N TYR A 215 6.44 -10.83 -25.22
CA TYR A 215 6.42 -12.07 -24.48
C TYR A 215 7.77 -12.79 -24.56
N TYR A 216 8.31 -12.97 -25.77
CA TYR A 216 9.58 -13.67 -25.96
C TYR A 216 10.76 -12.90 -25.39
N ASP A 217 10.75 -11.56 -25.45
CA ASP A 217 11.80 -10.72 -24.84
C ASP A 217 11.81 -10.89 -23.32
N LEU A 218 10.64 -10.82 -22.67
CA LEU A 218 10.53 -11.07 -21.23
C LEU A 218 10.89 -12.51 -20.86
N LEU A 219 10.52 -13.48 -21.69
CA LEU A 219 10.87 -14.88 -21.45
C LEU A 219 12.37 -15.11 -21.54
N ALA A 220 13.05 -14.46 -22.49
CA ALA A 220 14.51 -14.50 -22.59
C ALA A 220 15.18 -13.90 -21.35
N LEU A 221 14.68 -12.76 -20.85
CA LEU A 221 15.15 -12.17 -19.59
C LEU A 221 14.93 -13.09 -18.39
N ALA A 222 13.75 -13.72 -18.31
CA ALA A 222 13.43 -14.68 -17.26
C ALA A 222 14.40 -15.88 -17.31
N LYS A 223 14.66 -16.46 -18.49
CA LYS A 223 15.61 -17.58 -18.67
C LYS A 223 17.05 -17.22 -18.35
N HIS A 224 17.44 -15.98 -18.58
CA HIS A 224 18.78 -15.49 -18.22
C HIS A 224 18.92 -15.33 -16.70
N LYS A 225 17.88 -14.82 -16.03
CA LYS A 225 17.89 -14.59 -14.58
C LYS A 225 17.63 -15.86 -13.76
N PHE A 226 16.77 -16.73 -14.27
CA PHE A 226 16.22 -17.86 -13.53
C PHE A 226 16.43 -19.14 -14.34
N GLN A 227 17.11 -20.12 -13.75
CA GLN A 227 17.15 -21.47 -14.29
C GLN A 227 17.00 -22.48 -13.16
N PRO A 228 16.02 -23.40 -13.24
CA PRO A 228 15.01 -23.54 -14.30
C PRO A 228 13.88 -22.50 -14.21
N ILE A 229 13.16 -22.27 -15.33
CA ILE A 229 11.89 -21.53 -15.35
C ILE A 229 10.68 -22.48 -15.35
N PRO A 230 9.51 -22.07 -14.81
CA PRO A 230 8.30 -22.88 -14.81
C PRO A 230 7.78 -23.15 -16.22
N SER A 231 7.28 -24.36 -16.46
CA SER A 231 6.62 -24.70 -17.73
C SER A 231 5.37 -23.88 -17.99
N ALA A 232 4.70 -23.41 -16.93
CA ALA A 232 3.57 -22.49 -17.02
C ALA A 232 3.90 -21.18 -17.75
N TRP A 233 5.17 -20.76 -17.77
CA TRP A 233 5.64 -19.56 -18.48
C TRP A 233 6.04 -19.84 -19.94
N LEU A 234 5.91 -21.07 -20.45
CA LEU A 234 6.36 -21.43 -21.80
C LEU A 234 5.22 -21.49 -22.83
N GLY A 235 3.96 -21.42 -22.39
CA GLY A 235 2.84 -21.30 -23.30
C GLY A 235 2.66 -19.83 -23.65
N TYR A 236 2.80 -19.46 -24.92
CA TYR A 236 2.17 -18.27 -25.49
C TYR A 236 1.53 -18.70 -26.80
#